data_AF-A0A845GJ60-F1
#
_entry.id   AF-A0A845GJ60-F1
#
_cell.length_a   1.000
_cell.length_b   1.000
_cell.length_c   1.000
_cell.angle_alpha   90.00
_cell.angle_beta   90.00
_cell.angle_gamma   90.00
#
_symmetry.space_group_name_H-M   'P 1'
#
loop_
_entity.id
_entity.type
_entity.pdbx_description
1 polymer ?
#
loop_
_entity_poly.entity_id
_entity_poly.type
_entity_poly.pdbx_seq_one_letter_code
_entity_poly.pdbx_strand_id
1 'polypeptide(L)'
;MDASQLRAELAQYSNGFDCTYHHSLVKTFLYSPGAQCFAQNAGGGAYWMLDILATQPEVKAAVKQHGFVVVILDVVGSKAVLTVARDYSANEGDQGVDAGGTFDQIGFQQTIDYTDCPAGIWKFYISGGVLMLPTEY
;
A
#
# COMPACT_ATOMS: atom_id res chain seq x y z
N MET A 1 -6.45 -16.24 -0.91
CA MET A 1 -6.10 -16.16 0.51
C MET A 1 -7.08 -15.23 1.21
N ASP A 2 -7.56 -15.57 2.40
CA ASP A 2 -8.49 -14.69 3.13
C ASP A 2 -7.73 -13.54 3.81
N ALA A 3 -8.42 -12.44 4.12
CA ALA A 3 -7.80 -11.22 4.68
C ALA A 3 -7.01 -11.50 5.98
N SER A 4 -7.53 -12.34 6.87
CA SER A 4 -6.84 -12.70 8.12
C SER A 4 -5.57 -13.50 7.89
N GLN A 5 -5.57 -14.40 6.90
CA GLN A 5 -4.39 -15.19 6.54
C GLN A 5 -3.32 -14.28 5.92
N LEU A 6 -3.74 -13.37 5.04
CA LEU A 6 -2.83 -12.40 4.43
C LEU A 6 -2.20 -11.50 5.49
N ARG A 7 -2.97 -10.99 6.45
CA ARG A 7 -2.40 -10.23 7.58
C ARG A 7 -1.37 -11.02 8.38
N ALA A 8 -1.67 -12.29 8.68
CA ALA A 8 -0.74 -13.15 9.41
C ALA A 8 0.56 -13.40 8.64
N GLU A 9 0.49 -13.51 7.31
CA GLU A 9 1.67 -13.64 6.45
C GLU A 9 2.48 -12.33 6.40
N LEU A 10 1.81 -11.19 6.21
CA LEU A 10 2.47 -9.87 6.20
C LEU A 10 3.14 -9.54 7.54
N ALA A 11 2.58 -10.01 8.67
CA ALA A 11 3.16 -9.81 10.00
C ALA A 11 4.54 -10.48 10.16
N GLN A 12 4.90 -11.45 9.32
CA GLN A 12 6.23 -12.07 9.33
C GLN A 12 7.32 -11.10 8.85
N TYR A 13 6.95 -10.07 8.09
CA TYR A 13 7.85 -9.03 7.61
C TYR A 13 7.94 -7.90 8.64
N SER A 14 8.71 -8.15 9.69
CA SER A 14 9.06 -7.18 10.71
C SER A 14 10.58 -7.14 10.84
N ASN A 15 11.17 -5.95 11.01
CA ASN A 15 12.63 -5.66 11.04
C ASN A 15 13.26 -5.18 9.70
N GLY A 16 12.51 -4.42 8.91
CA GLY A 16 13.04 -3.88 7.66
C GLY A 16 13.37 -4.95 6.63
N PHE A 17 14.24 -4.63 5.67
CA PHE A 17 14.60 -5.53 4.58
C PHE A 17 16.02 -5.24 4.05
N ASP A 18 16.75 -6.30 3.73
CA ASP A 18 18.09 -6.22 3.13
C ASP A 18 18.05 -6.26 1.59
N CYS A 19 16.89 -6.55 1.00
CA CYS A 19 16.71 -6.63 -0.44
C CYS A 19 15.47 -5.86 -0.89
N THR A 20 15.52 -5.37 -2.13
CA THR A 20 14.40 -4.69 -2.79
C THR A 20 14.12 -5.35 -4.12
N TYR A 21 12.89 -5.24 -4.55
CA TYR A 21 12.46 -5.63 -5.88
C TYR A 21 12.20 -4.39 -6.72
N HIS A 22 12.47 -4.50 -8.01
CA HIS A 22 12.23 -3.43 -8.97
C HIS A 22 10.90 -3.64 -9.67
N HIS A 23 10.17 -2.55 -9.86
CA HIS A 23 9.08 -2.54 -10.83
C HIS A 23 9.63 -2.75 -12.24
N SER A 24 9.01 -3.63 -13.03
CA SER A 24 9.56 -4.06 -14.33
C SER A 24 9.67 -2.90 -15.34
N LEU A 25 8.66 -2.03 -15.38
CA LEU A 25 8.63 -0.85 -16.26
C LEU A 25 9.30 0.39 -15.65
N VAL A 26 8.98 0.74 -14.40
CA VAL A 26 9.50 1.94 -13.72
C VAL A 26 10.61 1.54 -12.75
N LYS A 27 11.83 1.35 -13.25
CA LYS A 27 12.95 0.83 -12.44
C LYS A 27 13.32 1.65 -11.20
N THR A 28 12.92 2.92 -11.18
CA THR A 28 13.11 3.83 -10.03
C THR A 28 12.11 3.58 -8.90
N PHE A 29 11.05 2.81 -9.16
CA PHE A 29 10.10 2.39 -8.14
C PHE A 29 10.51 1.03 -7.62
N LEU A 30 10.80 0.98 -6.33
CA LEU A 30 11.22 -0.22 -5.61
C LEU A 30 10.12 -0.64 -4.64
N TYR A 31 10.14 -1.89 -4.23
CA TYR A 31 9.25 -2.38 -3.19
C TYR A 31 9.93 -3.45 -2.33
N SER A 32 9.53 -3.49 -1.06
CA SER A 32 10.04 -4.42 -0.06
C SER A 32 9.54 -5.86 -0.30
N PRO A 33 10.14 -6.86 0.38
CA PRO A 33 9.62 -8.22 0.41
C PRO A 33 8.17 -8.30 0.92
N GLY A 34 7.79 -7.53 1.94
CA GLY A 34 6.42 -7.49 2.43
C GLY A 34 5.43 -6.94 1.40
N ALA A 35 5.80 -5.86 0.70
CA ALA A 35 4.98 -5.31 -0.39
C ALA A 35 4.90 -6.28 -1.59
N GLN A 36 5.97 -7.03 -1.87
CA GLN A 36 5.95 -8.09 -2.88
C GLN A 36 4.98 -9.22 -2.48
N CYS A 37 5.07 -9.69 -1.23
CA CYS A 37 4.19 -10.72 -0.70
C CYS A 37 2.72 -10.31 -0.83
N PHE A 38 2.39 -9.06 -0.48
CA PHE A 38 1.06 -8.52 -0.71
C PHE A 38 0.65 -8.58 -2.19
N ALA A 39 1.50 -8.09 -3.10
CA ALA A 39 1.21 -8.10 -4.54
C ALA A 39 1.03 -9.51 -5.10
N GLN A 40 1.68 -10.52 -4.53
CA GLN A 40 1.57 -11.92 -4.93
C GLN A 40 0.33 -12.61 -4.38
N ASN A 41 0.01 -12.37 -3.10
CA ASN A 41 -0.96 -13.19 -2.35
C ASN A 41 -2.32 -12.51 -2.13
N ALA A 42 -2.44 -11.21 -2.37
CA ALA A 42 -3.72 -10.50 -2.30
C ALA A 42 -4.61 -10.90 -3.50
N GLY A 43 -5.63 -11.73 -3.23
CA GLY A 43 -6.55 -12.22 -4.26
C GLY A 43 -5.84 -13.17 -5.23
N GLY A 44 -5.99 -12.93 -6.52
CA GLY A 44 -5.19 -13.53 -7.60
C GLY A 44 -3.91 -12.74 -7.94
N GLY A 45 -3.60 -11.69 -7.18
CA GLY A 45 -2.41 -10.85 -7.31
C GLY A 45 -2.76 -9.37 -7.48
N ALA A 46 -2.18 -8.52 -6.61
CA ALA A 46 -2.40 -7.07 -6.58
C ALA A 46 -1.29 -6.26 -7.27
N TYR A 47 -0.61 -6.81 -8.28
CA TYR A 47 0.43 -6.10 -9.06
C TYR A 47 -0.09 -4.82 -9.74
N TRP A 48 -1.38 -4.78 -10.06
CA TRP A 48 -2.05 -3.58 -10.57
C TRP A 48 -1.89 -2.38 -9.62
N MET A 49 -1.78 -2.60 -8.30
CA MET A 49 -1.56 -1.53 -7.33
C MET A 49 -0.15 -0.96 -7.49
N LEU A 50 0.85 -1.82 -7.70
CA LEU A 50 2.22 -1.40 -7.95
C LEU A 50 2.32 -0.59 -9.25
N ASP A 51 1.62 -1.03 -10.30
CA ASP A 51 1.57 -0.30 -11.58
C ASP A 51 1.00 1.11 -11.39
N ILE A 52 -0.12 1.25 -10.66
CA ILE A 52 -0.73 2.57 -10.38
C ILE A 52 0.25 3.44 -9.58
N LEU A 53 0.80 2.94 -8.48
CA LEU A 53 1.69 3.72 -7.62
C LEU A 53 3.00 4.13 -8.33
N ALA A 54 3.49 3.28 -9.25
CA ALA A 54 4.72 3.55 -9.98
C ALA A 54 4.53 4.49 -11.18
N THR A 55 3.37 4.47 -11.83
CA THR A 55 3.14 5.18 -13.10
C THR A 55 2.43 6.53 -12.94
N GLN A 56 1.64 6.73 -11.89
CA GLN A 56 0.86 7.95 -11.74
C GLN A 56 1.75 9.16 -11.38
N PRO A 57 1.75 10.24 -12.20
CA PRO A 57 2.55 11.44 -11.96
C PRO A 57 2.27 12.11 -10.61
N GLU A 58 1.02 12.07 -10.15
CA GLU A 58 0.56 12.64 -8.89
C GLU A 58 1.20 11.94 -7.69
N VAL A 59 1.33 10.61 -7.75
CA VAL A 59 2.02 9.82 -6.71
C VAL A 59 3.49 10.23 -6.65
N LYS A 60 4.14 10.33 -7.82
CA LYS A 60 5.54 10.79 -7.91
C LYS A 60 5.71 12.22 -7.38
N ALA A 61 4.77 13.11 -7.69
CA ALA A 61 4.78 14.49 -7.19
C ALA A 61 4.64 14.54 -5.67
N ALA A 62 3.70 13.77 -5.10
CA ALA A 62 3.48 13.69 -3.66
C ALA A 62 4.73 13.17 -2.92
N VAL A 63 5.34 12.09 -3.42
CA VAL A 63 6.60 11.54 -2.85
C VAL A 63 7.73 12.57 -2.94
N LYS A 64 7.86 13.29 -4.06
CA LYS A 64 8.88 14.32 -4.22
C LYS A 64 8.66 15.53 -3.31
N GLN A 65 7.40 15.92 -3.09
CA GLN A 65 7.03 17.07 -2.27
C GLN A 65 7.22 16.79 -0.77
N HIS A 66 6.84 15.60 -0.31
CA HIS A 66 6.81 15.28 1.11
C HIS A 66 7.99 14.42 1.58
N GLY A 67 8.72 13.79 0.66
CA GLY A 67 9.80 12.82 0.96
C GLY A 67 9.30 11.46 1.46
N PHE A 68 8.13 11.47 2.11
CA PHE A 68 7.41 10.34 2.65
C PHE A 68 5.90 10.53 2.39
N VAL A 69 5.21 9.45 2.03
CA VAL A 69 3.75 9.42 1.91
C VAL A 69 3.19 8.11 2.44
N VAL A 70 1.97 8.19 2.96
CA VAL A 70 1.17 7.03 3.36
C VAL A 70 0.29 6.61 2.20
N VAL A 71 0.24 5.31 1.96
CA VAL A 71 -0.64 4.67 0.98
C VAL A 71 -1.67 3.83 1.74
N ILE A 72 -2.94 4.07 1.49
CA ILE A 72 -4.05 3.30 2.04
C ILE A 72 -4.85 2.70 0.88
N LEU A 73 -4.97 1.38 0.86
CA LEU A 73 -5.92 0.67 0.02
C LEU A 73 -7.06 0.17 0.90
N ASP A 74 -8.23 0.82 0.78
CA ASP A 74 -9.45 0.42 1.48
C ASP A 74 -10.32 -0.43 0.55
N VAL A 75 -10.50 -1.70 0.88
CA VAL A 75 -11.23 -2.68 0.07
C VAL A 75 -12.55 -3.06 0.74
N VAL A 76 -13.66 -2.80 0.06
CA VAL A 76 -15.02 -3.12 0.50
C VAL A 76 -15.71 -3.98 -0.57
N GLY A 77 -15.84 -5.27 -0.29
CA GLY A 77 -16.36 -6.23 -1.26
C GLY A 77 -15.41 -6.36 -2.46
N SER A 78 -15.92 -6.07 -3.66
CA SER A 78 -15.13 -6.10 -4.90
C SER A 78 -14.65 -4.71 -5.35
N LYS A 79 -14.82 -3.68 -4.53
CA LYS A 79 -14.40 -2.30 -4.85
C LYS A 79 -13.31 -1.87 -3.89
N ALA A 80 -12.45 -0.98 -4.36
CA ALA A 80 -11.43 -0.42 -3.50
C ALA A 80 -11.20 1.07 -3.76
N VAL A 81 -10.65 1.76 -2.76
CA VAL A 81 -10.16 3.14 -2.89
C VAL A 81 -8.69 3.14 -2.51
N LEU A 82 -7.84 3.53 -3.46
CA LEU A 82 -6.41 3.71 -3.25
C LEU A 82 -6.14 5.19 -3.02
N THR A 83 -5.67 5.54 -1.83
CA THR A 83 -5.34 6.91 -1.42
C THR A 83 -3.86 7.03 -1.11
N VAL A 84 -3.21 8.08 -1.62
CA VAL A 84 -1.84 8.48 -1.27
C VAL A 84 -1.90 9.88 -0.66
N ALA A 85 -1.38 10.03 0.56
CA ALA A 85 -1.46 11.26 1.33
C ALA A 85 -0.15 11.51 2.10
N ARG A 86 0.06 12.76 2.55
CA ARG A 86 1.21 13.12 3.39
C ARG A 86 1.16 12.38 4.73
N ASP A 87 -0.03 12.29 5.31
CA ASP A 87 -0.25 11.65 6.60
C ASP A 87 -1.65 11.00 6.65
N TYR A 88 -1.79 10.02 7.51
CA TYR A 88 -3.05 9.32 7.77
C TYR A 88 -3.14 8.96 9.25
N SER A 89 -4.18 9.45 9.91
CA SER A 89 -4.50 9.16 11.30
C SER A 89 -5.79 8.35 11.36
N ALA A 90 -5.76 7.21 12.05
CA ALA A 90 -6.97 6.46 12.38
C ALA A 90 -7.04 6.28 13.89
N ASN A 91 -8.25 6.17 14.42
CA ASN A 91 -8.41 5.62 15.76
C ASN A 91 -7.97 4.15 15.67
N GLU A 92 -7.01 3.75 16.50
CA GLU A 92 -6.50 2.38 16.50
C GLU A 92 -7.55 1.46 17.16
N GLY A 93 -8.26 0.69 16.34
CA GLY A 93 -9.01 -0.48 16.77
C GLY A 93 -8.13 -1.73 16.81
N ASP A 94 -8.49 -2.67 17.67
CA ASP A 94 -7.72 -3.87 18.07
C ASP A 94 -7.42 -4.88 16.93
N GLN A 95 -7.87 -4.64 15.69
CA GLN A 95 -7.81 -5.60 14.56
C GLN A 95 -7.23 -5.01 13.26
N GLY A 96 -6.48 -3.91 13.37
CA GLY A 96 -5.95 -3.17 12.24
C GLY A 96 -6.74 -1.90 11.98
N VAL A 97 -6.20 -1.08 11.08
CA VAL A 97 -6.68 0.26 10.73
C VAL A 97 -8.22 0.29 10.65
N ASP A 98 -8.88 1.00 11.56
CA ASP A 98 -10.35 1.10 11.57
C ASP A 98 -10.83 1.94 10.38
N ALA A 99 -11.98 1.55 9.83
CA ALA A 99 -12.71 2.38 8.88
C ALA A 99 -13.11 3.70 9.56
N GLY A 100 -12.55 4.83 9.08
CA GLY A 100 -12.81 6.15 9.65
C GLY A 100 -11.58 7.03 9.89
N GLY A 101 -10.39 6.64 9.41
CA GLY A 101 -9.21 7.49 9.47
C GLY A 101 -9.32 8.77 8.62
N THR A 102 -8.60 9.80 9.02
CA THR A 102 -8.48 11.09 8.33
C THR A 102 -7.15 11.19 7.59
N PHE A 103 -7.23 11.64 6.34
CA PHE A 103 -6.07 11.93 5.51
C PHE A 103 -5.69 13.40 5.63
N ASP A 104 -4.40 13.68 5.73
CA ASP A 104 -3.87 15.02 5.55
C ASP A 104 -3.14 15.13 4.20
N GLN A 105 -3.45 16.18 3.44
CA GLN A 105 -2.89 16.48 2.12
C GLN A 105 -2.89 15.26 1.18
N ILE A 106 -4.07 14.91 0.68
CA ILE A 106 -4.23 13.87 -0.36
C ILE A 106 -3.51 14.34 -1.63
N GLY A 107 -2.49 13.58 -2.04
CA GLY A 107 -1.76 13.81 -3.28
C GLY A 107 -2.35 13.03 -4.46
N PHE A 108 -2.97 11.88 -4.20
CA PHE A 108 -3.62 11.05 -5.22
C PHE A 108 -4.72 10.20 -4.59
N GLN A 109 -5.83 10.01 -5.31
CA GLN A 109 -6.87 9.06 -4.95
C GLN A 109 -7.50 8.47 -6.21
N GLN A 110 -7.72 7.16 -6.19
CA GLN A 110 -8.37 6.46 -7.29
C GLN A 110 -9.34 5.40 -6.77
N THR A 111 -10.56 5.39 -7.31
CA THR A 111 -11.54 4.32 -7.11
C THR A 111 -11.25 3.17 -8.08
N ILE A 112 -11.28 1.95 -7.56
CA ILE A 112 -11.10 0.70 -8.29
C ILE A 112 -12.46 -0.01 -8.29
N ASP A 113 -13.06 -0.11 -9.47
CA ASP A 113 -14.42 -0.63 -9.62
C ASP A 113 -14.54 -2.14 -9.45
N TYR A 114 -13.45 -2.86 -9.68
CA TYR A 114 -13.36 -4.30 -9.51
C TYR A 114 -11.97 -4.71 -9.02
N THR A 115 -11.93 -5.47 -7.93
CA THR A 115 -10.75 -6.15 -7.41
C THR A 115 -11.16 -7.43 -6.70
N ASP A 116 -10.28 -8.43 -6.72
CA ASP A 116 -10.36 -9.65 -5.93
C ASP A 116 -9.43 -9.59 -4.69
N CYS A 117 -8.83 -8.43 -4.41
CA CYS A 117 -8.09 -8.16 -3.19
C CYS A 117 -8.99 -8.42 -1.96
N PRO A 118 -8.49 -9.07 -0.89
CA PRO A 118 -9.32 -9.34 0.27
C PRO A 118 -9.78 -8.04 0.95
N ALA A 119 -11.04 -8.03 1.39
CA ALA A 119 -11.64 -6.89 2.07
C ALA A 119 -10.85 -6.48 3.33
N GLY A 120 -10.73 -5.17 3.54
CA GLY A 120 -9.98 -4.60 4.65
C GLY A 120 -9.18 -3.37 4.23
N ILE A 121 -8.57 -2.73 5.24
CA ILE A 121 -7.69 -1.59 5.04
C ILE A 121 -6.25 -2.09 5.06
N TRP A 122 -5.53 -1.85 3.96
CA TRP A 122 -4.13 -2.19 3.78
C TRP A 122 -3.30 -0.91 3.73
N LYS A 123 -2.33 -0.81 4.64
CA LYS A 123 -1.48 0.38 4.81
C LYS A 123 -0.06 0.09 4.34
N PHE A 124 0.52 1.03 3.61
CA PHE A 124 1.91 1.01 3.16
C PHE A 124 2.52 2.40 3.29
N TYR A 125 3.84 2.46 3.17
CA TYR A 125 4.59 3.71 3.08
C TYR A 125 5.40 3.75 1.80
N ILE A 126 5.55 4.94 1.23
CA ILE A 126 6.53 5.20 0.18
C ILE A 126 7.53 6.23 0.71
N SER A 127 8.80 5.85 0.74
CA SER A 127 9.91 6.72 1.12
C SER A 127 11.11 6.44 0.23
N GLY A 128 11.77 7.49 -0.27
CA GLY A 128 12.93 7.34 -1.16
C GLY A 128 12.65 6.54 -2.43
N GLY A 129 11.39 6.43 -2.88
CA GLY A 129 10.98 5.62 -4.02
C GLY A 129 10.77 4.13 -3.73
N VAL A 130 10.81 3.72 -2.46
CA VAL A 130 10.56 2.34 -2.01
C VAL A 130 9.19 2.25 -1.36
N LEU A 131 8.32 1.35 -1.85
CA LEU A 131 7.07 0.96 -1.21
C LEU A 131 7.33 -0.15 -0.17
N MET A 132 6.84 0.01 1.05
CA MET A 132 7.07 -0.95 2.13
C MET A 132 5.89 -1.06 3.10
N LEU A 133 5.82 -2.16 3.87
CA LEU A 133 4.87 -2.29 4.95
C LEU A 133 5.23 -1.37 6.14
N PRO A 134 4.27 -1.00 6.99
CA PRO A 134 4.54 -0.20 8.19
C PRO A 134 5.53 -0.85 9.16
N THR A 135 5.59 -2.18 9.19
CA THR A 135 6.52 -2.97 10.01
C THR A 135 7.93 -3.07 9.42
N GLU A 136 8.12 -2.59 8.19
CA GLU A 136 9.38 -2.60 7.44
C GLU A 136 10.03 -1.21 7.30
N TYR A 137 9.33 -0.13 7.69
CA TYR A 137 9.83 1.24 7.70
C TYR A 137 10.47 1.59 9.05
#